data_AF-A0A4T0UIS9-F1
#
_entry.id   AF-A0A4T0UIS9-F1
#
_cell.length_a   1.000
_cell.length_b   1.000
_cell.length_c   1.000
_cell.angle_alpha   90.00
_cell.angle_beta   90.00
_cell.angle_gamma   90.00
#
_symmetry.space_group_name_H-M   'P 1'
#
loop_
_entity.id
_entity.type
_entity.pdbx_description
1 polymer ?
#
loop_
_entity_poly.entity_id
_entity_poly.type
_entity_poly.pdbx_seq_one_letter_code
_entity_poly.pdbx_strand_id
1 'polypeptide(L)' 'TCVQLLEAGHDVVVLDNFSNSKPEALRRVEKITGRAPLLVEGDILDREKLDLVLRYPIKAVIHFAGLKAVGES' A
#
# COMPACT_ATOMS: atom_id res chain seq x y z
N THR A 1 -10.03 0.32 1.21
CA THR A 1 -9.64 0.25 -0.20
C THR A 1 -9.08 -1.10 -0.59
N CYS A 2 -7.97 -1.59 -0.01
CA CYS A 2 -7.36 -2.87 -0.42
C CYS A 2 -8.32 -4.07 -0.38
N VAL A 3 -9.13 -4.20 0.69
CA VAL A 3 -10.14 -5.26 0.82
C VAL A 3 -11.06 -5.31 -0.40
N GLN A 4 -11.68 -4.18 -0.74
CA GLN A 4 -12.65 -4.08 -1.83
C GLN A 4 -12.01 -4.30 -3.21
N LEU A 5 -10.77 -3.84 -3.43
CA LEU A 5 -10.05 -4.09 -4.69
C LEU A 5 -9.75 -5.58 -4.87
N LEU A 6 -9.32 -6.27 -3.79
CA LEU A 6 -9.04 -7.70 -3.82
C LEU A 6 -10.31 -8.54 -4.01
N GLU A 7 -11.41 -8.18 -3.35
CA GLU A 7 -12.73 -8.81 -3.51
C GLU A 7 -13.29 -8.59 -4.92
N ALA A 8 -13.03 -7.44 -5.54
CA ALA A 8 -13.38 -7.16 -6.94
C ALA A 8 -12.47 -7.88 -7.96
N GLY A 9 -11.52 -8.68 -7.52
CA GLY A 9 -10.65 -9.48 -8.38
C GLY A 9 -9.41 -8.75 -8.90
N HIS A 10 -9.12 -7.54 -8.41
CA HIS A 10 -7.87 -6.86 -8.75
C HIS A 10 -6.70 -7.43 -7.94
N ASP A 11 -5.49 -7.28 -8.49
CA ASP A 11 -4.24 -7.45 -7.75
C ASP A 11 -3.81 -6.11 -7.15
N VAL A 12 -3.27 -6.14 -5.93
CA VAL A 12 -2.93 -4.93 -5.18
C VAL A 12 -1.47 -4.99 -4.74
N VAL A 13 -0.73 -3.94 -5.09
CA VAL A 13 0.60 -3.64 -4.55
C VAL A 13 0.48 -2.49 -3.55
N VAL A 14 1.03 -2.66 -2.36
CA VAL A 14 1.06 -1.66 -1.29
C VAL A 14 2.50 -1.20 -1.08
N LEU A 15 2.74 0.10 -1.20
CA LEU A 15 3.98 0.77 -0.75
C LEU A 15 3.66 1.53 0.53
N ASP A 16 4.29 1.16 1.64
CA ASP A 16 4.11 1.81 2.95
C ASP A 16 5.43 1.76 3.75
N ASN A 17 5.75 2.83 4.49
CA ASN A 17 6.91 2.89 5.39
C ASN A 17 6.54 2.60 6.85
N PHE A 18 5.26 2.34 7.14
CA PHE A 18 4.69 2.06 8.45
C PHE A 18 4.86 3.18 9.51
N SER A 19 5.24 4.39 9.10
CA SER A 19 5.42 5.54 10.01
C SER A 19 4.17 5.88 10.82
N ASN A 20 2.98 5.60 10.28
CA ASN A 20 1.69 5.79 10.95
C ASN A 20 0.72 4.62 10.70
N SER A 21 1.26 3.44 10.40
CA SER A 21 0.49 2.22 10.15
C SER A 21 1.22 1.00 10.75
N LYS A 22 0.67 -0.20 10.58
CA LYS A 22 1.26 -1.44 11.11
C LYS A 22 1.13 -2.57 10.09
N PRO A 23 2.14 -3.44 9.90
CA PRO A 23 2.04 -4.60 9.01
C PRO A 23 0.86 -5.54 9.32
N GLU A 24 0.43 -5.56 10.59
CA GLU A 24 -0.77 -6.28 11.06
C GLU A 24 -2.04 -5.91 10.29
N ALA A 25 -2.16 -4.67 9.80
CA ALA A 25 -3.30 -4.26 8.99
C ALA A 25 -3.39 -5.09 7.69
N LEU A 26 -2.26 -5.37 7.04
CA LEU A 26 -2.22 -6.15 5.80
C LEU A 26 -2.51 -7.64 6.05
N ARG A 27 -2.04 -8.19 7.19
CA ARG A 27 -2.43 -9.54 7.62
C ARG A 27 -3.94 -9.67 7.83
N ARG A 28 -4.58 -8.63 8.37
CA ARG A 28 -6.04 -8.61 8.51
C ARG A 28 -6.75 -8.49 7.16
N VAL A 29 -6.21 -7.72 6.22
CA VAL A 29 -6.72 -7.68 4.84
C VAL A 29 -6.68 -9.08 4.20
N GLU A 30 -5.56 -9.80 4.34
CA GLU A 30 -5.46 -11.19 3.87
C GLU A 30 -6.49 -12.10 4.55
N LYS A 31 -6.64 -12.02 5.87
CA LYS A 31 -7.63 -12.81 6.61
C LYS A 31 -9.07 -12.56 6.16
N ILE A 32 -9.41 -11.33 5.81
CA ILE A 32 -10.77 -10.95 5.36
C ILE A 32 -11.02 -11.42 3.92
N THR A 33 -10.05 -11.24 3.03
CA THR A 33 -10.22 -11.44 1.59
C THR A 33 -9.79 -12.82 1.09
N GLY A 34 -9.04 -13.57 1.91
CA GLY A 34 -8.37 -14.80 1.49
C GLY A 34 -7.19 -14.58 0.52
N ARG A 35 -6.81 -13.31 0.25
CA ARG A 35 -5.76 -12.93 -0.69
C ARG A 35 -4.84 -11.88 -0.07
N ALA A 36 -3.53 -12.14 -0.08
CA ALA A 36 -2.56 -11.16 0.41
C ALA A 36 -2.25 -10.11 -0.67
N PRO A 37 -2.29 -8.80 -0.36
CA PRO A 37 -1.68 -7.80 -1.22
C PRO A 37 -0.15 -7.96 -1.21
N LEU A 38 0.51 -7.60 -2.31
CA LEU A 38 1.97 -7.54 -2.36
C LEU A 38 2.44 -6.31 -1.57
N LEU A 39 3.28 -6.52 -0.54
CA LEU A 39 3.88 -5.43 0.23
C LEU A 39 5.27 -5.09 -0.29
N VAL A 40 5.51 -3.81 -0.53
CA VAL A 40 6.85 -3.22 -0.66
C VAL A 40 7.03 -2.23 0.49
N GLU A 41 7.96 -2.53 1.39
CA GLU A 41 8.26 -1.62 2.50
C GLU A 41 9.23 -0.52 2.05
N GLY A 42 8.80 0.73 2.16
CA GLY A 42 9.58 1.86 1.72
C GLY A 42 8.85 3.19 1.80
N ASP A 43 9.63 4.26 1.74
CA ASP A 43 9.10 5.62 1.68
C ASP A 43 8.73 5.98 0.23
N ILE A 44 7.62 6.67 0.04
CA ILE A 44 7.22 7.17 -1.28
C ILE A 44 8.11 8.30 -1.78
N LEU A 45 8.86 8.96 -0.89
CA LEU A 45 9.88 9.95 -1.22
C LEU A 45 11.18 9.31 -1.73
N ASP A 46 11.38 8.01 -1.53
CA ASP A 46 12.50 7.28 -2.12
C ASP A 46 12.21 6.99 -3.60
N ARG A 47 12.75 7.87 -4.46
CA ARG A 47 12.53 7.81 -5.90
C ARG A 47 12.99 6.49 -6.52
N GLU A 48 14.12 5.95 -6.08
CA GLU A 48 14.66 4.70 -6.63
C GLU A 48 13.74 3.52 -6.28
N LYS A 49 13.26 3.47 -5.04
CA LYS A 49 12.26 2.47 -4.64
C LYS A 49 10.95 2.65 -5.39
N LEU A 50 10.46 3.86 -5.55
CA LEU A 50 9.24 4.13 -6.28
C LEU A 50 9.36 3.68 -7.75
N ASP A 51 10.49 3.98 -8.39
CA ASP A 51 10.78 3.53 -9.76
C ASP A 51 10.81 2.00 -9.86
N LEU A 52 11.30 1.29 -8.84
CA LEU A 52 11.25 -0.18 -8.78
C LEU A 52 9.82 -0.70 -8.61
N VAL A 53 9.00 -0.08 -7.76
CA VAL A 53 7.58 -0.44 -7.58
C VAL A 53 6.79 -0.23 -8.88
N LEU A 54 7.06 0.85 -9.61
CA LEU A 54 6.36 1.14 -10.85
C LEU A 54 6.72 0.19 -12.02
N ARG A 55 7.68 -0.74 -11.83
CA ARG A 55 7.96 -1.82 -12.79
C ARG A 55 6.95 -2.96 -12.74
N TYR A 56 6.14 -3.06 -11.68
CA TYR A 56 4.98 -3.95 -11.69
C TYR A 56 3.98 -3.51 -12.79
N PRO A 57 3.10 -4.39 -13.29
CA PRO A 57 2.10 -4.03 -14.31
C PRO A 57 0.97 -3.15 -13.75
N ILE A 58 1.32 -2.00 -13.18
CA ILE A 58 0.42 -1.06 -12.52
C ILE A 58 -0.49 -0.38 -13.56
N LYS A 59 -1.80 -0.50 -13.37
CA LYS A 59 -2.82 0.15 -14.22
C LYS A 59 -3.37 1.44 -13.65
N ALA A 60 -3.31 1.59 -12.33
CA ALA A 60 -3.76 2.78 -11.61
C ALA A 60 -3.05 2.89 -10.26
N VAL A 61 -2.99 4.10 -9.71
CA VAL A 61 -2.40 4.40 -8.39
C VAL A 61 -3.43 5.12 -7.54
N ILE A 62 -3.57 4.72 -6.28
CA ILE A 62 -4.35 5.43 -5.26
C ILE A 62 -3.40 5.87 -4.15
N HIS A 63 -3.17 7.17 -4.03
CA HIS A 63 -2.14 7.73 -3.14
C HIS A 63 -2.75 8.18 -1.81
N PHE A 64 -2.56 7.36 -0.77
CA PHE A 64 -2.98 7.67 0.61
C PHE A 64 -1.80 8.06 1.53
N ALA A 65 -0.56 7.92 1.07
CA ALA A 65 0.62 8.21 1.88
C ALA A 65 0.72 9.73 2.13
N GLY A 66 0.69 10.12 3.39
CA GLY A 66 0.76 11.51 3.80
C GLY A 66 0.57 11.66 5.31
N LEU A 67 1.25 12.62 5.92
CA LEU A 67 1.00 12.99 7.31
C LEU A 67 -0.38 13.65 7.39
N LYS A 68 -1.18 13.22 8.36
CA LYS A 68 -2.59 13.64 8.51
C LYS A 68 -2.88 14.32 9.84
N ALA A 69 -1.84 14.56 10.65
CA ALA A 69 -1.96 15.34 11.87
C ALA A 69 -1.86 16.81 11.53
N VAL A 70 -2.88 17.59 11.88
CA VAL A 70 -2.97 19.04 11.61
C VAL A 70 -1.88 19.84 12.34
N GLY A 71 -1.13 19.23 13.28
CA GLY A 71 -0.16 19.90 14.15
C GLY A 71 1.31 19.78 13.77
N GLU A 72 1.68 19.00 12.75
CA GLU A 72 3.10 18.86 12.33
C GLU A 72 3.19 18.83 10.80
N SER A 73 3.27 20.02 10.20
CA SER A 73 3.65 20.29 8.81
C SER A 73 4.33 21.65 8.75
#